data_AF-A0AAX6ETN9-F1
#
_entry.id   AF-A0AAX6ETN9-F1
#
_cell.length_a   1.000
_cell.length_b   1.000
_cell.length_c   1.000
_cell.angle_alpha   90.00
_cell.angle_beta   90.00
_cell.angle_gamma   90.00
#
_symmetry.space_group_name_H-M   'P 1'
#
loop_
_entity.id
_entity.type
_entity.pdbx_description
1 polymer ?
#
loop_
_entity_poly.entity_id
_entity_poly.type
_entity_poly.pdbx_seq_one_letter_code
_entity_poly.pdbx_strand_id
1 'polypeptide(L)'
;MSIQLMDYIVDENHIDIDTVTLRKVKDMITSSDTAGRKSRQEKPYLFDIVANGRNGIDVDKFDYISRDSRACGLGCNFQFQRLMESMRVMDDEICYPAKEYLTIYKMFATRADLHRTVYTHAKVKAIELMLVDALVKANYHLAISSYISDPAQYWKLDDTIIKNIETSTDVQLKESREIILRIRRRDLYQFCNEYSVPSDKWIISRTSLRKTLFALRDQVG
;
A
#
# COMPACT_ATOMS: atom_id res chain seq x y z
N MET A 1 6.51 -5.30 9.28
CA MET A 1 6.91 -6.33 8.32
C MET A 1 8.08 -5.91 7.42
N SER A 2 8.02 -4.86 6.59
CA SER A 2 9.15 -4.53 5.67
C SER A 2 10.52 -4.41 6.37
N ILE A 3 10.57 -3.81 7.56
CA ILE A 3 11.78 -3.81 8.41
C ILE A 3 12.23 -5.23 8.79
N GLN A 4 11.30 -6.06 9.24
CA GLN A 4 11.60 -7.41 9.72
C GLN A 4 12.03 -8.32 8.55
N LEU A 5 11.46 -8.12 7.35
CA LEU A 5 11.92 -8.77 6.13
C LEU A 5 13.32 -8.30 5.74
N MET A 6 13.66 -7.02 5.92
CA MET A 6 15.01 -6.54 5.66
C MET A 6 16.03 -7.24 6.55
N ASP A 7 15.75 -7.34 7.86
CA ASP A 7 16.60 -8.06 8.80
C ASP A 7 16.72 -9.55 8.40
N TYR A 8 15.59 -10.19 8.09
CA TYR A 8 15.57 -11.58 7.63
C TYR A 8 16.38 -11.81 6.34
N ILE A 9 16.25 -10.93 5.33
CA ILE A 9 16.99 -11.03 4.07
C ILE A 9 18.50 -10.92 4.32
N VAL A 10 18.93 -9.98 5.16
CA VAL A 10 20.35 -9.80 5.50
C VAL A 10 20.89 -11.03 6.21
N ASP A 11 20.18 -11.53 7.22
CA ASP A 11 20.61 -12.66 8.05
C ASP A 11 20.64 -13.97 7.25
N GLU A 12 19.56 -14.29 6.53
CA GLU A 12 19.40 -15.54 5.76
C GLU A 12 20.38 -15.64 4.58
N ASN A 13 20.70 -14.51 3.95
CA ASN A 13 21.61 -14.49 2.79
C ASN A 13 23.04 -14.09 3.18
N HIS A 14 23.33 -13.93 4.47
CA HIS A 14 24.64 -13.53 4.99
C HIS A 14 25.22 -12.28 4.29
N ILE A 15 24.37 -11.26 4.11
CA ILE A 15 24.77 -10.01 3.46
C ILE A 15 25.69 -9.22 4.39
N ASP A 16 26.91 -8.93 3.94
CA ASP A 16 27.86 -8.09 4.68
C ASP A 16 27.43 -6.62 4.64
N ILE A 17 26.73 -6.18 5.69
CA ILE A 17 26.28 -4.80 5.88
C ILE A 17 26.42 -4.42 7.35
N ASP A 18 26.96 -3.24 7.61
CA ASP A 18 27.14 -2.78 8.98
C ASP A 18 25.79 -2.39 9.61
N THR A 19 25.68 -2.57 10.92
CA THR A 19 24.44 -2.32 11.67
C THR A 19 23.97 -0.87 11.59
N VAL A 20 24.89 0.09 11.39
CA VAL A 20 24.54 1.50 11.29
C VAL A 20 23.86 1.75 9.94
N THR A 21 24.43 1.27 8.84
CA THR A 21 23.83 1.38 7.49
C THR A 21 22.51 0.63 7.41
N LEU A 22 22.42 -0.59 7.92
CA LEU A 22 21.17 -1.36 7.95
C LEU A 22 20.07 -0.59 8.72
N ARG A 23 20.41 0.04 9.84
CA ARG A 23 19.49 0.90 10.58
C ARG A 23 19.05 2.12 9.76
N LYS A 24 19.98 2.78 9.04
CA LYS A 24 19.64 3.92 8.16
C LYS A 24 18.64 3.51 7.07
N VAL A 25 18.84 2.35 6.43
CA VAL A 25 17.91 1.82 5.43
C VAL A 25 16.52 1.61 6.03
N LYS A 26 16.44 1.00 7.22
CA LYS A 26 15.17 0.80 7.95
C LYS A 26 14.48 2.12 8.31
N ASP A 27 15.25 3.13 8.70
CA ASP A 27 14.75 4.48 9.00
C ASP A 27 14.22 5.18 7.73
N MET A 28 14.86 4.99 6.57
CA MET A 28 14.37 5.50 5.27
C MET A 28 13.05 4.84 4.83
N ILE A 29 12.85 3.56 5.15
CA ILE A 29 11.62 2.82 4.80
C ILE A 29 10.43 3.27 5.66
N THR A 30 10.64 3.59 6.93
CA THR A 30 9.55 3.90 7.87
C THR A 30 9.20 5.36 8.01
N SER A 31 9.93 6.25 7.34
CA SER A 31 9.77 7.70 7.52
C SER A 31 9.86 8.13 9.01
N SER A 32 10.68 7.46 9.84
CA SER A 32 10.74 7.65 11.30
C SER A 32 11.04 9.10 11.73
N ASP A 33 10.35 9.67 12.72
CA ASP A 33 10.36 11.13 13.01
C ASP A 33 11.71 11.86 12.95
N THR A 34 11.69 13.07 12.39
CA THR A 34 12.84 13.99 12.24
C THR A 34 13.53 14.35 13.56
N ALA A 35 12.82 14.30 14.69
CA ALA A 35 13.37 14.59 16.01
C ALA A 35 14.48 13.59 16.44
N GLY A 36 14.34 12.31 16.07
CA GLY A 36 15.37 11.29 16.34
C GLY A 36 16.56 11.34 15.36
N ARG A 37 16.41 12.06 14.24
CA ARG A 37 17.42 12.14 13.16
C ARG A 37 18.48 13.21 13.44
N LYS A 38 18.06 14.38 13.98
CA LYS A 38 18.96 15.50 14.30
C LYS A 38 19.99 15.18 15.38
N SER A 39 19.67 14.26 16.30
CA SER A 39 20.58 13.85 17.36
C SER A 39 21.75 12.97 16.87
N ARG A 40 21.71 12.48 15.62
CA ARG A 40 22.64 11.46 15.10
C ARG A 40 23.65 11.97 14.06
N GLN A 41 23.75 13.29 13.84
CA GLN A 41 24.62 13.90 12.82
C GLN A 41 24.36 13.40 11.38
N GLU A 42 23.19 12.81 11.12
CA GLU A 42 22.79 12.38 9.79
C GLU A 42 22.28 13.55 8.96
N LYS A 43 22.43 13.44 7.62
CA LYS A 43 21.87 14.40 6.66
C LYS A 43 20.35 14.20 6.54
N PRO A 44 19.50 15.08 7.10
CA PRO A 44 18.05 14.84 7.21
C PRO A 44 17.34 14.66 5.86
N TYR A 45 17.77 15.38 4.82
CA TYR A 45 17.18 15.31 3.48
C TYR A 45 17.23 13.90 2.87
N LEU A 46 18.16 13.03 3.27
CA LEU A 46 18.25 11.67 2.71
C LEU A 46 17.01 10.84 3.04
N PHE A 47 16.36 11.11 4.17
CA PHE A 47 15.15 10.42 4.62
C PHE A 47 13.87 10.94 3.95
N ASP A 48 13.98 12.00 3.14
CA ASP A 48 12.88 12.51 2.33
C ASP A 48 12.84 11.84 0.93
N ILE A 49 13.83 11.01 0.58
CA ILE A 49 13.95 10.42 -0.75
C ILE A 49 12.99 9.24 -0.93
N VAL A 50 13.08 8.22 -0.05
CA VAL A 50 12.39 6.93 -0.20
C VAL A 50 10.94 7.02 0.29
N ALA A 51 10.74 7.54 1.50
CA ALA A 51 9.41 7.70 2.09
C ALA A 51 9.36 9.02 2.85
N ASN A 52 8.73 10.02 2.24
CA ASN A 52 8.75 11.39 2.74
C ASN A 52 7.57 11.65 3.68
N GLY A 53 7.80 11.51 4.98
CA GLY A 53 6.77 11.77 6.01
C GLY A 53 6.36 13.24 6.14
N ARG A 54 7.15 14.20 5.61
CA ARG A 54 6.91 15.64 5.79
C ARG A 54 5.82 16.17 4.86
N ASN A 55 5.93 15.84 3.58
CA ASN A 55 5.02 16.34 2.54
C ASN A 55 4.59 15.28 1.53
N GLY A 56 5.09 14.05 1.67
CA GLY A 56 4.74 12.94 0.79
C GLY A 56 5.32 13.02 -0.62
N ILE A 57 6.30 13.88 -0.91
CA ILE A 57 6.99 13.91 -2.21
C ILE A 57 8.21 13.00 -2.12
N ASP A 58 8.12 11.80 -2.70
CA ASP A 58 9.16 10.76 -2.66
C ASP A 58 9.20 9.95 -3.96
N VAL A 59 10.28 9.19 -4.15
CA VAL A 59 10.51 8.41 -5.37
C VAL A 59 9.55 7.22 -5.53
N ASP A 60 8.95 6.73 -4.45
CA ASP A 60 7.87 5.73 -4.49
C ASP A 60 6.71 6.23 -5.36
N LYS A 61 6.24 7.45 -5.11
CA LYS A 61 5.19 8.08 -5.93
C LYS A 61 5.63 8.36 -7.34
N PHE A 62 6.89 8.69 -7.55
CA PHE A 62 7.40 8.92 -8.89
C PHE A 62 7.31 7.67 -9.75
N ASP A 63 7.68 6.52 -9.19
CA ASP A 63 7.62 5.23 -9.88
C ASP A 63 6.17 4.78 -10.10
N TYR A 64 5.38 4.61 -9.04
CA TYR A 64 4.07 3.97 -9.20
C TYR A 64 3.10 4.84 -10.02
N ILE A 65 3.15 6.17 -9.92
CA ILE A 65 2.27 7.03 -10.72
C ILE A 65 2.53 6.81 -12.21
N SER A 66 3.80 6.76 -12.62
CA SER A 66 4.18 6.54 -14.01
C SER A 66 3.85 5.12 -14.46
N ARG A 67 4.21 4.12 -13.64
CA ARG A 67 4.00 2.69 -13.89
C ARG A 67 2.52 2.35 -14.02
N ASP A 68 1.70 2.77 -13.07
CA ASP A 68 0.28 2.41 -13.00
C ASP A 68 -0.51 3.13 -14.08
N SER A 69 -0.18 4.40 -14.35
CA SER A 69 -0.79 5.14 -15.47
C SER A 69 -0.53 4.42 -16.79
N ARG A 70 0.72 3.99 -17.04
CA ARG A 70 1.07 3.20 -18.23
C ARG A 70 0.33 1.86 -18.26
N ALA A 71 0.32 1.11 -17.15
CA ALA A 71 -0.31 -0.20 -17.06
C ALA A 71 -1.83 -0.15 -17.26
N CYS A 72 -2.47 0.95 -16.85
CA CYS A 72 -3.91 1.18 -17.00
C CYS A 72 -4.28 1.88 -18.32
N GLY A 73 -3.31 2.22 -19.18
CA GLY A 73 -3.57 2.95 -20.42
C GLY A 73 -4.03 4.39 -20.21
N LEU A 74 -3.66 5.00 -19.08
CA LEU A 74 -3.98 6.38 -18.71
C LEU A 74 -2.84 7.33 -19.08
N GLY A 75 -3.17 8.55 -19.47
CA GLY A 75 -2.19 9.60 -19.72
C GLY A 75 -1.55 10.08 -18.40
N CYS A 76 -0.22 10.08 -18.32
CA CYS A 76 0.52 10.62 -17.18
C CYS A 76 1.24 11.92 -17.59
N ASN A 77 0.72 13.06 -17.10
CA ASN A 77 1.33 14.37 -17.34
C ASN A 77 2.36 14.77 -16.28
N PHE A 78 2.61 13.90 -15.29
CA PHE A 78 3.63 14.11 -14.28
C PHE A 78 5.00 13.66 -14.81
N GLN A 79 5.90 14.62 -15.02
CA GLN A 79 7.26 14.41 -15.53
C GLN A 79 8.28 14.62 -14.40
N PHE A 80 8.50 13.58 -13.59
CA PHE A 80 9.37 13.66 -12.41
C PHE A 80 10.84 13.95 -12.75
N GLN A 81 11.31 13.61 -13.96
CA GLN A 81 12.68 13.88 -14.42
C GLN A 81 13.03 15.38 -14.31
N ARG A 82 12.07 16.26 -14.66
CA ARG A 82 12.24 17.72 -14.55
C ARG A 82 12.43 18.18 -13.11
N LEU A 83 11.74 17.54 -12.16
CA LEU A 83 11.94 17.81 -10.73
C LEU A 83 13.32 17.33 -10.28
N MET A 84 13.73 16.13 -10.68
CA MET A 84 15.03 15.56 -10.28
C MET A 84 16.23 16.38 -10.77
N GLU A 85 16.16 16.94 -11.98
CA GLU A 85 17.23 17.78 -12.54
C GLU A 85 17.37 19.13 -11.82
N SER A 86 16.26 19.65 -11.28
CA SER A 86 16.16 21.02 -10.80
C SER A 86 16.11 21.14 -9.27
N MET A 87 15.80 20.05 -8.55
CA MET A 87 15.80 20.02 -7.08
C MET A 87 17.20 20.29 -6.50
N ARG A 88 17.25 20.88 -5.31
CA ARG A 88 18.48 21.21 -4.58
C ARG A 88 18.31 20.89 -3.10
N VAL A 89 19.42 20.68 -2.40
CA VAL A 89 19.41 20.63 -0.94
C VAL A 89 19.67 22.03 -0.40
N MET A 90 18.76 22.55 0.41
CA MET A 90 18.92 23.83 1.12
C MET A 90 18.47 23.63 2.56
N ASP A 91 19.27 24.10 3.53
CA ASP A 91 18.96 23.97 4.96
C ASP A 91 18.57 22.54 5.38
N ASP A 92 19.30 21.54 4.89
CA ASP A 92 19.06 20.11 5.15
C ASP A 92 17.73 19.55 4.64
N GLU A 93 17.09 20.22 3.68
CA GLU A 93 15.84 19.79 3.05
C GLU A 93 15.95 19.70 1.52
N ILE A 94 15.19 18.78 0.92
CA ILE A 94 15.01 18.75 -0.53
C ILE A 94 14.05 19.89 -0.93
N CYS A 95 14.56 20.85 -1.69
CA CYS A 95 13.82 21.99 -2.18
C CYS A 95 13.64 21.92 -3.70
N TYR A 96 12.48 22.39 -4.15
CA TYR A 96 12.11 22.47 -5.56
C TYR A 96 12.02 23.93 -5.99
N PRO A 97 12.52 24.31 -7.18
CA PRO A 97 12.37 25.67 -7.69
C PRO A 97 10.89 26.07 -7.78
N ALA A 98 10.55 27.29 -7.35
CA ALA A 98 9.16 27.77 -7.35
C ALA A 98 8.47 27.65 -8.72
N LYS A 99 9.21 27.79 -9.83
CA LYS A 99 8.70 27.61 -11.20
C LYS A 99 8.20 26.20 -11.52
N GLU A 100 8.62 25.18 -10.75
CA GLU A 100 8.20 23.79 -10.92
C GLU A 100 6.93 23.43 -10.11
N TYR A 101 6.27 24.41 -9.49
CA TYR A 101 5.04 24.19 -8.70
C TYR A 101 3.97 23.40 -9.49
N LEU A 102 3.84 23.65 -10.79
CA LEU A 102 2.85 22.98 -11.63
C LEU A 102 3.18 21.50 -11.81
N THR A 103 4.46 21.13 -11.85
CA THR A 103 4.89 19.73 -11.93
C THR A 103 4.55 18.98 -10.63
N ILE A 104 4.76 19.62 -9.48
CA ILE A 104 4.35 19.08 -8.16
C ILE A 104 2.82 18.97 -8.08
N TYR A 105 2.08 19.99 -8.52
CA TYR A 105 0.62 19.95 -8.56
C TYR A 105 0.12 18.78 -9.42
N LYS A 106 0.70 18.58 -10.61
CA LYS A 106 0.38 17.45 -11.49
C LYS A 106 0.62 16.10 -10.82
N MET A 107 1.68 15.95 -10.02
CA MET A 107 1.91 14.72 -9.24
C MET A 107 0.71 14.40 -8.34
N PHE A 108 0.28 15.36 -7.51
CA PHE A 108 -0.84 15.15 -6.59
C PHE A 108 -2.17 14.98 -7.33
N ALA A 109 -2.38 15.72 -8.42
CA ALA A 109 -3.57 15.60 -9.26
C ALA A 109 -3.66 14.21 -9.90
N THR A 110 -2.59 13.72 -10.54
CA THR A 110 -2.55 12.38 -11.13
C THR A 110 -2.71 11.30 -10.08
N ARG A 111 -2.07 11.44 -8.91
CA ARG A 111 -2.29 10.51 -7.78
C ARG A 111 -3.76 10.47 -7.37
N ALA A 112 -4.39 11.62 -7.20
CA ALA A 112 -5.79 11.70 -6.81
C ALA A 112 -6.72 11.12 -7.88
N ASP A 113 -6.39 11.27 -9.16
CA ASP A 113 -7.11 10.66 -10.27
C ASP A 113 -6.97 9.13 -10.26
N LEU A 114 -5.74 8.60 -10.19
CA LEU A 114 -5.48 7.15 -10.05
C LEU A 114 -6.23 6.54 -8.88
N HIS A 115 -6.28 7.24 -7.73
CA HIS A 115 -7.07 6.79 -6.59
C HIS A 115 -8.55 6.64 -6.95
N ARG A 116 -9.17 7.65 -7.56
CA ARG A 116 -10.59 7.66 -7.88
C ARG A 116 -10.96 6.66 -8.98
N THR A 117 -10.15 6.58 -10.02
CA THR A 117 -10.50 5.87 -11.26
C THR A 117 -9.98 4.43 -11.29
N VAL A 118 -8.85 4.15 -10.63
CA VAL A 118 -8.21 2.82 -10.64
C VAL A 118 -8.30 2.16 -9.26
N TYR A 119 -7.66 2.73 -8.25
CA TYR A 119 -7.46 2.03 -6.97
C TYR A 119 -8.75 1.85 -6.17
N THR A 120 -9.72 2.76 -6.31
CA THR A 120 -11.04 2.66 -5.68
C THR A 120 -12.15 2.31 -6.67
N HIS A 121 -11.81 1.82 -7.87
CA HIS A 121 -12.81 1.41 -8.84
C HIS A 121 -13.74 0.33 -8.26
N ALA A 122 -15.05 0.50 -8.41
CA ALA A 122 -16.05 -0.33 -7.73
C ALA A 122 -15.87 -1.84 -7.97
N LYS A 123 -15.52 -2.25 -9.20
CA LYS A 123 -15.26 -3.66 -9.52
C LYS A 123 -13.94 -4.18 -8.93
N VAL A 124 -12.93 -3.33 -8.79
CA VAL A 124 -11.66 -3.70 -8.11
C VAL A 124 -11.96 -3.94 -6.64
N LYS A 125 -12.69 -3.02 -5.99
CA LYS A 125 -13.08 -3.15 -4.59
C LYS A 125 -13.99 -4.35 -4.33
N ALA A 126 -14.92 -4.65 -5.23
CA ALA A 126 -15.74 -5.87 -5.13
C ALA A 126 -14.86 -7.13 -5.08
N ILE A 127 -13.87 -7.24 -5.98
CA ILE A 127 -12.96 -8.40 -6.02
C ILE A 127 -12.07 -8.45 -4.77
N GLU A 128 -11.51 -7.31 -4.34
CA GLU A 128 -10.70 -7.20 -3.13
C GLU A 128 -11.46 -7.68 -1.90
N LEU A 129 -12.71 -7.23 -1.72
CA LEU A 129 -13.56 -7.64 -0.61
C LEU A 129 -13.92 -9.13 -0.66
N MET A 130 -14.27 -9.65 -1.84
CA MET A 130 -14.52 -11.09 -2.01
C MET A 130 -13.28 -11.91 -1.70
N LEU A 131 -12.09 -11.46 -2.12
CA LEU A 131 -10.84 -12.14 -1.83
C LEU A 131 -10.53 -12.11 -0.33
N VAL A 132 -10.76 -10.99 0.36
CA VAL A 132 -10.64 -10.92 1.83
C VAL A 132 -11.58 -11.91 2.50
N ASP A 133 -12.85 -11.99 2.08
CA ASP A 133 -13.80 -12.95 2.64
C ASP A 133 -13.34 -14.41 2.42
N ALA A 134 -12.83 -14.72 1.23
CA ALA A 134 -12.26 -16.02 0.92
C ALA A 134 -11.07 -16.34 1.84
N LEU A 135 -10.13 -15.41 2.00
CA LEU A 135 -8.94 -15.59 2.84
C LEU A 135 -9.30 -15.70 4.33
N VAL A 136 -10.28 -14.93 4.82
CA VAL A 136 -10.77 -15.02 6.21
C VAL A 136 -11.37 -16.40 6.48
N LYS A 137 -12.16 -16.94 5.54
CA LYS A 137 -12.71 -18.30 5.66
C LYS A 137 -11.63 -19.37 5.61
N ALA A 138 -10.66 -19.24 4.70
CA ALA A 138 -9.53 -20.17 4.62
C ALA A 138 -8.60 -20.10 5.83
N ASN A 139 -8.51 -18.94 6.51
CA ASN A 139 -7.61 -18.72 7.63
C ASN A 139 -7.81 -19.71 8.79
N TYR A 140 -9.04 -20.15 9.05
CA TYR A 140 -9.32 -21.13 10.11
C TYR A 140 -8.58 -22.46 9.91
N HIS A 141 -8.26 -22.81 8.66
CA HIS A 141 -7.63 -24.08 8.31
C HIS A 141 -6.18 -23.92 7.86
N LEU A 142 -5.89 -22.85 7.10
CA LEU A 142 -4.55 -22.57 6.60
C LEU A 142 -3.69 -21.75 7.57
N ALA A 143 -4.28 -21.21 8.64
CA ALA A 143 -3.60 -20.38 9.63
C ALA A 143 -2.78 -19.22 9.03
N ILE A 144 -3.26 -18.63 7.93
CA ILE A 144 -2.60 -17.58 7.14
C ILE A 144 -2.10 -16.43 8.05
N SER A 145 -2.93 -16.00 8.98
CA SER A 145 -2.63 -14.92 9.92
C SER A 145 -1.47 -15.25 10.86
N SER A 146 -1.15 -16.52 11.08
CA SER A 146 0.02 -16.89 11.91
C SER A 146 1.35 -16.57 11.21
N TYR A 147 1.37 -16.51 9.88
CA TYR A 147 2.61 -16.30 9.13
C TYR A 147 2.99 -14.81 9.04
N ILE A 148 2.04 -13.89 9.30
CA ILE A 148 2.27 -12.44 9.14
C ILE A 148 3.18 -11.83 10.20
N SER A 149 3.58 -12.59 11.21
CA SER A 149 4.47 -12.12 12.28
C SER A 149 5.89 -12.67 12.16
N ASP A 150 6.08 -13.72 11.34
CA ASP A 150 7.37 -14.38 11.14
C ASP A 150 7.85 -14.14 9.69
N PRO A 151 8.91 -13.33 9.48
CA PRO A 151 9.48 -13.10 8.15
C PRO A 151 9.79 -14.38 7.37
N ALA A 152 10.24 -15.45 8.03
CA ALA A 152 10.62 -16.72 7.41
C ALA A 152 9.41 -17.51 6.85
N GLN A 153 8.20 -17.20 7.32
CA GLN A 153 6.96 -17.71 6.72
C GLN A 153 6.29 -16.67 5.82
N TYR A 154 6.36 -15.38 6.20
CA TYR A 154 5.68 -14.31 5.50
C TYR A 154 6.11 -14.18 4.04
N TRP A 155 7.41 -14.35 3.73
CA TRP A 155 7.88 -14.24 2.35
C TRP A 155 7.28 -15.31 1.42
N LYS A 156 6.82 -16.44 1.97
CA LYS A 156 6.16 -17.52 1.23
C LYS A 156 4.69 -17.23 0.94
N LEU A 157 4.13 -16.17 1.55
CA LEU A 157 2.77 -15.73 1.27
C LEU A 157 2.78 -14.85 0.02
N ASP A 158 2.31 -15.42 -1.09
CA ASP A 158 2.08 -14.73 -2.34
C ASP A 158 0.69 -15.09 -2.92
N ASP A 159 0.40 -14.61 -4.12
CA ASP A 159 -0.87 -14.85 -4.80
C ASP A 159 -1.13 -16.34 -5.11
N THR A 160 -0.12 -17.21 -5.00
CA THR A 160 -0.28 -18.67 -5.15
C THR A 160 -1.25 -19.23 -4.12
N ILE A 161 -1.43 -18.57 -2.97
CA ILE A 161 -2.44 -18.96 -1.97
C ILE A 161 -3.84 -19.05 -2.58
N ILE A 162 -4.16 -18.16 -3.51
CA ILE A 162 -5.45 -18.14 -4.21
C ILE A 162 -5.60 -19.44 -5.01
N LYS A 163 -4.53 -19.81 -5.74
CA LYS A 163 -4.56 -21.04 -6.55
C LYS A 163 -4.61 -22.28 -5.67
N ASN A 164 -3.90 -22.31 -4.56
CA ASN A 164 -3.90 -23.41 -3.60
C ASN A 164 -5.31 -23.66 -3.03
N ILE A 165 -6.02 -22.60 -2.63
CA ILE A 165 -7.41 -22.70 -2.18
C ILE A 165 -8.32 -23.17 -3.33
N GLU A 166 -8.14 -22.60 -4.53
CA GLU A 166 -8.93 -22.91 -5.72
C GLU A 166 -8.86 -24.40 -6.10
N THR A 167 -7.68 -25.01 -6.01
CA THR A 167 -7.45 -26.41 -6.43
C THR A 167 -7.49 -27.43 -5.30
N SER A 168 -7.56 -27.00 -4.03
CA SER A 168 -7.63 -27.92 -2.89
C SER A 168 -8.90 -28.77 -2.94
N THR A 169 -8.78 -30.04 -2.55
CA THR A 169 -9.91 -30.97 -2.36
C THR A 169 -10.44 -30.96 -0.93
N ASP A 170 -9.82 -30.21 -0.02
CA ASP A 170 -10.24 -30.13 1.38
C ASP A 170 -11.65 -29.54 1.51
N VAL A 171 -12.52 -30.28 2.19
CA VAL A 171 -13.91 -29.88 2.46
C VAL A 171 -13.96 -28.61 3.28
N GLN A 172 -12.97 -28.39 4.15
CA GLN A 172 -12.88 -27.20 5.00
C GLN A 172 -12.65 -25.91 4.21
N LEU A 173 -12.05 -26.00 3.02
CA LEU A 173 -11.83 -24.85 2.13
C LEU A 173 -12.97 -24.61 1.15
N LYS A 174 -14.06 -25.39 1.22
CA LYS A 174 -15.17 -25.34 0.27
C LYS A 174 -15.75 -23.94 0.12
N GLU A 175 -16.07 -23.25 1.22
CA GLU A 175 -16.68 -21.91 1.15
C GLU A 175 -15.73 -20.87 0.55
N SER A 176 -14.44 -20.93 0.91
CA SER A 176 -13.42 -20.04 0.35
C SER A 176 -13.26 -20.25 -1.15
N ARG A 177 -13.18 -21.52 -1.56
CA ARG A 177 -13.11 -21.92 -2.98
C ARG A 177 -14.34 -21.49 -3.77
N GLU A 178 -15.53 -21.58 -3.20
CA GLU A 178 -16.77 -21.11 -3.85
C GLU A 178 -16.72 -19.59 -4.12
N ILE A 179 -16.22 -18.78 -3.19
CA ILE A 179 -16.05 -17.34 -3.41
C ILE A 179 -15.05 -17.07 -4.55
N ILE A 180 -13.92 -17.77 -4.57
CA ILE A 180 -12.93 -17.63 -5.65
C ILE A 180 -13.54 -18.03 -7.00
N LEU A 181 -14.31 -19.12 -7.06
CA LEU A 181 -15.01 -19.54 -8.28
C LEU A 181 -16.01 -18.49 -8.77
N ARG A 182 -16.72 -17.80 -7.87
CA ARG A 182 -17.58 -16.67 -8.22
C ARG A 182 -16.79 -15.53 -8.86
N ILE A 183 -15.62 -15.18 -8.31
CA ILE A 183 -14.71 -14.18 -8.92
C ILE A 183 -14.32 -14.61 -10.34
N ARG A 184 -13.92 -15.88 -10.55
CA ARG A 184 -13.54 -16.41 -11.87
C ARG A 184 -14.68 -16.35 -12.88
N ARG A 185 -15.92 -16.61 -12.44
CA ARG A 185 -17.14 -16.55 -13.27
C ARG A 185 -17.70 -15.14 -13.42
N ARG A 186 -17.03 -14.14 -12.84
CA ARG A 186 -17.47 -12.74 -12.81
C ARG A 186 -18.82 -12.52 -12.12
N ASP A 187 -19.23 -13.44 -11.25
CA ASP A 187 -20.33 -13.26 -10.31
C ASP A 187 -19.82 -12.48 -9.09
N LEU A 188 -19.68 -11.17 -9.27
CA LEU A 188 -19.08 -10.28 -8.29
C LEU A 188 -20.12 -9.68 -7.35
N TYR A 189 -19.67 -9.23 -6.17
CA TYR A 189 -20.45 -8.33 -5.33
C TYR A 189 -20.92 -7.11 -6.13
N GLN A 190 -22.20 -6.76 -5.95
CA GLN A 190 -22.80 -5.62 -6.62
C GLN A 190 -22.51 -4.35 -5.83
N PHE A 191 -22.15 -3.30 -6.57
CA PHE A 191 -22.02 -1.98 -6.00
C PHE A 191 -23.43 -1.42 -5.78
N CYS A 192 -23.74 -1.06 -4.54
CA CYS A 192 -25.04 -0.51 -4.20
C CYS A 192 -25.04 1.02 -4.20
N ASN A 193 -24.11 1.65 -3.48
CA ASN A 193 -24.06 3.10 -3.33
C ASN A 193 -22.69 3.60 -2.87
N GLU A 194 -22.44 4.89 -3.05
CA GLU A 194 -21.33 5.66 -2.45
C GLU A 194 -21.86 6.89 -1.73
N TYR A 195 -21.19 7.32 -0.67
CA TYR A 195 -21.55 8.52 0.08
C TYR A 195 -20.30 9.30 0.46
N SER A 196 -20.29 10.60 0.13
CA SER A 196 -19.25 11.52 0.57
C SER A 196 -19.47 11.90 2.02
N VAL A 197 -18.61 11.40 2.90
CA VAL A 197 -18.69 11.68 4.35
C VAL A 197 -18.17 13.09 4.64
N PRO A 198 -19.00 14.00 5.20
CA PRO A 198 -18.56 15.32 5.63
C PRO A 198 -17.40 15.25 6.63
N SER A 199 -16.47 16.22 6.55
CA SER A 199 -15.22 16.21 7.32
C SER A 199 -15.43 16.21 8.84
N ASP A 200 -16.52 16.83 9.32
CA ASP A 200 -16.95 16.86 10.72
C ASP A 200 -17.36 15.47 11.26
N LYS A 201 -17.65 14.51 10.38
CA LYS A 201 -18.03 13.13 10.71
C LYS A 201 -16.90 12.12 10.59
N TRP A 202 -15.66 12.56 10.32
CA TRP A 202 -14.50 11.67 10.18
C TRP A 202 -14.00 11.03 11.49
N ILE A 203 -14.60 11.34 12.66
CA ILE A 203 -14.22 10.82 13.99
C ILE A 203 -14.55 9.31 14.17
N ILE A 204 -15.01 8.64 13.12
CA ILE A 204 -15.24 7.20 13.14
C ILE A 204 -13.88 6.50 12.97
N SER A 205 -13.31 6.02 14.08
CA SER A 205 -12.09 5.19 14.07
C SER A 205 -12.19 4.07 13.02
N ARG A 206 -11.06 3.65 12.42
CA ARG A 206 -11.02 2.58 11.40
C ARG A 206 -11.80 1.31 11.78
N THR A 207 -11.92 1.02 13.07
CA THR A 207 -12.71 -0.08 13.65
C THR A 207 -14.22 0.10 13.46
N SER A 208 -14.69 1.34 13.50
CA SER A 208 -16.10 1.70 13.46
C SER A 208 -16.66 1.83 12.04
N LEU A 209 -15.83 2.11 11.02
CA LEU A 209 -16.26 2.04 9.61
C LEU A 209 -16.74 0.63 9.20
N ARG A 210 -16.06 -0.43 9.67
CA ARG A 210 -16.55 -1.82 9.49
C ARG A 210 -17.92 -2.00 10.16
N LYS A 211 -18.10 -1.54 11.40
CA LYS A 211 -19.39 -1.64 12.10
C LYS A 211 -20.49 -0.85 11.41
N THR A 212 -20.22 0.34 10.87
CA THR A 212 -21.21 1.13 10.13
C THR A 212 -21.59 0.48 8.79
N LEU A 213 -20.62 -0.10 8.08
CA LEU A 213 -20.90 -0.88 6.86
C LEU A 213 -21.72 -2.15 7.14
N PHE A 214 -21.49 -2.83 8.27
CA PHE A 214 -22.32 -3.96 8.71
C PHE A 214 -23.71 -3.50 9.18
N ALA A 215 -23.83 -2.38 9.89
CA ALA A 215 -25.12 -1.86 10.35
C ALA A 215 -26.03 -1.38 9.20
N LEU A 216 -25.44 -0.88 8.10
CA LEU A 216 -26.19 -0.55 6.88
C LEU A 216 -26.71 -1.79 6.13
N ARG A 217 -26.09 -2.96 6.33
CA ARG A 217 -26.58 -4.24 5.80
C ARG A 217 -27.91 -4.65 6.44
N ASP A 218 -28.12 -4.30 7.72
CA ASP A 218 -29.34 -4.62 8.47
C ASP A 218 -30.48 -3.60 8.25
N GLN A 219 -30.20 -2.48 7.55
CA GLN A 219 -31.20 -1.45 7.22
C GLN A 219 -31.74 -1.53 5.79
N VAL A 220 -31.21 -2.41 4.94
CA VAL A 220 -31.65 -2.62 3.55
C VAL A 220 -32.20 -4.05 3.36
N GLY A 221 -32.73 -4.65 4.43
CA GLY A 221 -33.52 -5.88 4.41
C GLY A 221 -35.02 -5.58 4.44
#